data_AF-A0A9D4TAA9-F1
#
_entry.id   AF-A0A9D4TAA9-F1
#
_cell.length_a   1.000
_cell.length_b   1.000
_cell.length_c   1.000
_cell.angle_alpha   90.00
_cell.angle_beta   90.00
_cell.angle_gamma   90.00
#
_symmetry.space_group_name_H-M   'P 1'
#
loop_
_entity.id
_entity.type
_entity.pdbx_description
1 polymer ?
#
loop_
_entity_poly.entity_id
_entity_poly.type
_entity_poly.pdbx_seq_one_letter_code
_entity_poly.pdbx_strand_id
1 'polypeptide(L)' 'MAPKSDTLVTSQSKNIHIEELLIEMVRNYLVLYDKRHPKHKDSLLKGDLWNKIGNELGLTELRLNIKD' A
#
# COMPACT_ATOMS: atom_id res chain seq x y z
N MET A 1 6.63 -43.29 -17.29
CA MET A 1 5.43 -42.76 -16.59
C MET A 1 5.94 -41.68 -15.65
N ALA A 2 5.53 -40.43 -15.88
CA ALA A 2 6.15 -39.23 -15.32
C ALA A 2 6.04 -39.10 -13.78
N PRO A 3 7.01 -38.42 -13.12
CA PRO A 3 6.93 -38.08 -11.71
C PRO A 3 5.82 -37.06 -11.45
N LYS A 4 5.10 -37.22 -10.33
CA LYS A 4 4.12 -36.25 -9.86
C LYS A 4 4.87 -34.96 -9.49
N SER A 5 4.57 -33.93 -10.25
CA SER A 5 5.23 -32.63 -10.31
C SER A 5 5.24 -31.90 -8.98
N ASP A 6 6.45 -31.61 -8.51
CA ASP A 6 6.95 -30.32 -8.03
C ASP A 6 5.92 -29.34 -7.47
N THR A 7 5.91 -29.25 -6.14
CA THR A 7 6.16 -28.01 -5.38
C THR A 7 5.64 -26.72 -6.01
N LEU A 8 4.40 -26.35 -5.66
CA LEU A 8 3.91 -24.97 -5.70
C LEU A 8 4.66 -24.14 -4.63
N VAL A 9 5.90 -23.77 -4.89
CA VAL A 9 6.61 -22.74 -4.11
C VAL A 9 7.33 -21.84 -5.07
N THR A 10 6.65 -20.79 -5.55
CA THR A 10 7.26 -19.46 -5.79
C THR A 10 6.21 -18.51 -6.38
N SER A 11 5.55 -17.73 -5.51
CA SER A 11 4.91 -16.47 -5.93
C SER A 11 4.79 -15.42 -4.80
N GLN A 12 5.03 -15.77 -3.54
CA GLN A 12 4.66 -14.93 -2.38
C GLN A 12 5.76 -13.99 -1.82
N SER A 13 6.90 -13.80 -2.48
CA SER A 13 8.01 -13.03 -1.89
C SER A 13 8.11 -11.54 -2.27
N LYS A 14 7.24 -11.00 -3.13
CA LYS A 14 7.36 -9.59 -3.59
C LYS A 14 6.46 -8.57 -2.89
N ASN A 15 5.46 -8.99 -2.09
CA ASN A 15 4.44 -8.06 -1.57
C ASN A 15 4.64 -7.63 -0.11
N ILE A 16 5.47 -8.34 0.66
CA ILE A 16 5.68 -8.08 2.10
C ILE A 16 6.26 -6.67 2.33
N HIS A 17 7.06 -6.15 1.39
CA HIS A 17 7.80 -4.91 1.59
C HIS A 17 6.95 -3.62 1.46
N ILE A 18 5.92 -3.60 0.60
CA ILE A 18 5.12 -2.38 0.37
C ILE A 18 4.10 -2.16 1.48
N GLU A 19 3.50 -3.23 2.00
CA GLU A 19 2.51 -3.14 3.08
C GLU A 19 3.14 -2.62 4.39
N GLU A 20 4.35 -3.09 4.71
CA GLU A 20 5.10 -2.62 5.88
C GLU A 20 5.44 -1.13 5.78
N LEU A 21 5.95 -0.69 4.63
CA LEU A 21 6.24 0.73 4.36
C LEU A 21 4.97 1.59 4.45
N LEU A 22 3.86 1.12 3.89
CA LEU A 22 2.57 1.81 3.99
C LEU A 22 2.15 1.98 5.45
N ILE A 23 2.25 0.92 6.26
CA ILE A 23 1.91 0.97 7.68
C ILE A 23 2.81 1.96 8.42
N GLU A 24 4.11 1.95 8.18
CA GLU A 24 5.07 2.89 8.79
C GLU A 24 4.74 4.34 8.44
N MET A 25 4.41 4.61 7.19
CA MET A 25 4.04 5.95 6.74
C MET A 25 2.72 6.42 7.34
N VAL A 26 1.69 5.55 7.37
CA VAL A 26 0.40 5.87 7.98
C VAL A 26 0.55 6.18 9.46
N ARG A 27 1.43 5.48 10.19
CA ARG A 27 1.68 5.70 11.63
C ARG A 27 2.12 7.13 11.94
N ASN A 28 2.80 7.81 11.02
CA ASN A 28 3.23 9.20 11.18
C ASN A 28 2.07 10.22 11.16
N TYR A 29 0.88 9.80 10.73
CA TYR A 29 -0.28 10.67 10.56
C TYR A 29 -1.47 10.18 11.39
N LEU A 30 -1.49 10.49 12.69
CA LEU A 30 -2.57 10.10 13.63
C LEU A 30 -3.98 10.41 13.09
N VAL A 31 -4.13 11.52 12.38
CA VAL A 31 -5.39 11.95 11.76
C VAL A 31 -6.04 10.86 10.88
N LEU A 32 -5.24 9.97 10.28
CA LEU A 32 -5.74 8.91 9.41
C LEU A 32 -6.47 7.81 10.19
N TYR A 33 -6.05 7.49 11.42
CA TYR A 33 -6.51 6.29 12.14
C TYR A 33 -6.98 6.52 13.58
N ASP A 34 -6.54 7.58 14.26
CA ASP A 34 -7.00 7.92 15.61
C ASP A 34 -8.33 8.66 15.57
N LYS A 35 -9.40 7.98 16.01
CA LYS A 35 -10.75 8.54 16.11
C LYS A 35 -10.88 9.71 17.09
N ARG A 36 -9.92 9.84 18.02
CA ARG A 36 -9.88 10.95 19.00
C ARG A 36 -9.20 12.19 18.44
N HIS A 37 -8.46 12.07 17.32
CA HIS A 37 -7.79 13.20 16.71
C HIS A 37 -8.85 14.22 16.21
N PRO A 38 -8.74 15.52 16.56
CA PRO A 38 -9.76 16.53 16.24
C PRO A 38 -10.09 16.63 14.75
N LYS A 39 -9.10 16.37 13.89
CA LYS A 39 -9.23 16.40 12.43
C LYS A 39 -9.56 15.05 11.79
N HIS A 40 -9.86 14.00 12.56
CA HIS A 40 -10.11 12.66 11.99
C HIS A 40 -11.32 12.62 11.03
N LYS A 41 -12.28 13.53 11.21
CA LYS A 41 -13.45 13.68 10.34
C LYS A 41 -13.20 14.58 9.13
N ASP A 42 -12.02 15.19 9.01
CA ASP A 42 -11.65 16.04 7.88
C ASP A 42 -11.28 15.16 6.68
N SER A 43 -12.26 14.90 5.82
CA SER A 43 -12.09 14.02 4.66
C SER A 43 -11.15 14.62 3.60
N LEU A 44 -11.09 15.94 3.47
CA LEU A 44 -10.20 16.63 2.53
C LEU A 44 -8.75 16.46 2.97
N LEU A 45 -8.45 16.77 4.24
CA LEU A 45 -7.11 16.58 4.81
C LEU A 45 -6.65 15.11 4.70
N LYS A 46 -7.55 14.15 4.95
CA LYS A 46 -7.22 12.73 4.82
C LYS A 46 -6.94 12.34 3.37
N GLY A 47 -7.67 12.89 2.40
CA GLY A 47 -7.40 12.71 0.99
C GLY A 47 -6.01 13.21 0.59
N ASP A 48 -5.65 14.42 1.01
CA ASP A 48 -4.33 15.01 0.74
C ASP A 48 -3.18 14.16 1.32
N LEU A 49 -3.37 13.65 2.54
CA LEU A 49 -2.37 12.78 3.18
C LEU A 49 -2.24 11.42 2.49
N TRP A 50 -3.34 10.81 2.06
CA TRP A 50 -3.29 9.57 1.28
C TRP A 50 -2.60 9.77 -0.07
N ASN A 51 -2.89 10.88 -0.76
CA ASN A 51 -2.20 11.23 -2.00
C ASN A 51 -0.69 11.42 -1.77
N LYS A 52 -0.31 12.11 -0.70
CA LYS A 52 1.10 12.29 -0.31
C LYS A 52 1.79 10.95 -0.05
N ILE A 53 1.19 10.07 0.74
CA ILE A 53 1.74 8.74 1.03
C ILE A 53 1.86 7.91 -0.26
N GLY A 54 0.84 7.94 -1.13
CA GLY A 54 0.87 7.23 -2.41
C GLY A 54 1.99 7.71 -3.34
N ASN A 55 2.23 9.03 -3.39
CA ASN A 55 3.33 9.62 -4.15
C ASN A 55 4.70 9.20 -3.59
N GLU A 56 4.87 9.25 -2.28
CA GLU A 56 6.12 8.84 -1.60
C GLU A 56 6.41 7.34 -1.78
N LEU A 57 5.39 6.49 -1.89
CA LEU A 57 5.52 5.06 -2.20
C LEU A 57 5.72 4.76 -3.69
N GLY A 58 5.65 5.76 -4.57
CA GLY A 58 5.72 5.55 -6.02
C GLY A 58 4.51 4.80 -6.61
N LEU A 59 3.38 4.75 -5.88
CA LEU A 59 2.15 4.08 -6.32
C LEU A 59 1.39 4.86 -7.39
N THR A 60 1.75 6.12 -7.64
CA THR A 60 1.08 7.00 -8.60
C THR A 60 1.54 6.83 -10.05
N GLU A 61 2.69 6.20 -10.34
CA GLU A 61 3.17 6.01 -11.73
C GLU A 61 3.02 4.58 -12.28
N LEU A 62 2.64 3.58 -11.47
CA LEU A 62 2.56 2.19 -11.93
C LEU A 62 1.22 1.76 -12.56
N ARG A 63 0.25 2.67 -12.73
CA ARG A 63 -1.07 2.33 -13.33
C ARG A 63 -1.19 2.57 -14.84
N LEU A 64 -0.19 3.15 -15.53
CA LEU A 64 -0.31 3.52 -16.96
C LEU A 64 0.56 2.72 -17.93
N ASN A 65 0.80 1.42 -17.68
CA ASN A 65 1.40 0.55 -18.70
C ASN A 65 0.57 -0.70 -19.01
N ILE A 66 -0.76 -0.57 -18.96
CA ILE A 66 -1.65 -1.45 -19.72
C ILE A 66 -1.71 -0.82 -21.11
N LYS A 67 -0.84 -1.29 -22.00
CA LYS A 67 -0.90 -0.99 -23.43
C LYS A 67 -2.21 -1.55 -23.97
N ASP A 68 -2.96 -0.70 -24.68
CA ASP A 68 -4.00 -1.10 -25.63
C ASP A 68 -3.42 -2.00 -26.74
#